data_AF-A0A0S7WGV5-F1
#
_entry.id   AF-A0A0S7WGV5-F1
#
_cell.length_a   1.000
_cell.length_b   1.000
_cell.length_c   1.000
_cell.angle_alpha   90.00
_cell.angle_beta   90.00
_cell.angle_gamma   90.00
#
_symmetry.space_group_name_H-M   'P 1'
#
loop_
_entity.id
_entity.type
_entity.pdbx_description
1 polymer ?
#
loop_
_entity_poly.entity_id
_entity_poly.type
_entity_poly.pdbx_seq_one_letter_code
_entity_poly.pdbx_strand_id
1 'polypeptide(L)'
;MAARNGPFIFCDYWASILGFRNVISPALLKSEMISLDLFRKGLHRPKTSLPRISNYILPPGFVLGKLLRKLKKKRHEEPPHAEVVAQKIREKLHPMRLEVVSEDGYNPRWVTVRSGDEVAAGDVISPDVVDVFVSQFLGTWKMAIAFLLTVVFSISIVPILHELPIWKFIAPYFPFLFYPLLASFLYVFFRDFFTATVAPLPVLIAKQLVTLSGVTGFVLFMVGIGLVAFFIQCFFIPKSVPPTLYLYVNDPKSPFFPYARNHAPYWLKGTHYWVWRFMTYSPAELGKFWERDWERIEVWVRADRSPDAGNVEWIVADYHYRELWFDCSRQLDSRILEKYTARRRTWLALARRMTWVVLVDMDVLFHTPVLRGIVLTQSEKRTSNAILGALRAFISAKPRDRFGDYRDALGDLEIEENEFFEDVPEHLRALVLHRLIEEPWSFWRYPRGASSARRIHIYSPDRLKDMEDLSVSDPKFQIKAAG
;
A
#
# COMPACT_ATOMS: atom_id res chain seq x y z
N MET A 1 0.22 22.03 -0.23
CA MET A 1 0.93 20.93 0.48
C MET A 1 0.02 19.72 0.64
N ALA A 2 0.54 18.48 0.53
CA ALA A 2 -0.11 17.37 1.21
C ALA A 2 0.15 17.60 2.70
N ALA A 3 -0.90 17.74 3.51
CA ALA A 3 -0.74 17.87 4.95
C ALA A 3 -0.05 16.59 5.44
N ARG A 4 1.24 16.68 5.80
CA ARG A 4 1.97 15.58 6.43
C ARG A 4 1.75 15.73 7.92
N ASN A 5 1.26 14.69 8.58
CA ASN A 5 1.30 14.65 10.04
C ASN A 5 2.75 14.34 10.44
N GLY A 6 3.41 15.21 11.22
CA GLY A 6 4.80 15.00 11.68
C GLY A 6 5.78 16.15 11.36
N PRO A 7 7.09 15.92 11.47
CA PRO A 7 7.75 14.63 11.73
C PRO A 7 7.65 14.12 13.19
N PHE A 8 7.70 12.81 13.40
CA PHE A 8 7.77 12.14 14.72
C PHE A 8 8.89 11.10 14.73
N ILE A 9 9.30 10.58 15.89
CA ILE A 9 10.20 9.42 15.94
C ILE A 9 9.49 8.18 15.40
N PHE A 10 10.20 7.38 14.61
CA PHE A 10 9.68 6.13 14.07
C PHE A 10 9.31 5.16 15.21
N CYS A 11 8.08 4.66 15.16
CA CYS A 11 7.64 3.56 15.98
C CYS A 11 7.35 2.36 15.09
N ASP A 12 7.92 1.21 15.45
CA ASP A 12 7.65 -0.05 14.78
C ASP A 12 6.14 -0.35 14.80
N TYR A 13 5.59 -0.67 13.62
CA TYR A 13 4.16 -0.87 13.45
C TYR A 13 3.64 -2.07 14.24
N TRP A 14 4.33 -3.20 14.18
CA TRP A 14 3.92 -4.40 14.88
C TRP A 14 4.06 -4.23 16.39
N ALA A 15 5.12 -3.55 16.84
CA ALA A 15 5.25 -3.20 18.24
C ALA A 15 4.07 -2.32 18.72
N SER A 16 3.62 -1.36 17.92
CA SER A 16 2.47 -0.52 18.25
C SER A 16 1.15 -1.29 18.22
N ILE A 17 0.90 -2.14 17.21
CA ILE A 17 -0.36 -2.87 17.07
C ILE A 17 -0.50 -3.96 18.11
N LEU A 18 0.55 -4.76 18.29
CA LEU A 18 0.55 -5.93 19.16
C LEU A 18 0.96 -5.58 20.59
N GLY A 19 1.40 -4.34 20.84
CA GLY A 19 1.79 -3.86 22.15
C GLY A 19 3.13 -4.42 22.64
N PHE A 20 4.00 -4.84 21.73
CA PHE A 20 5.30 -5.44 22.06
C PHE A 20 6.29 -4.36 22.51
N ARG A 21 6.28 -4.08 23.81
CA ARG A 21 7.15 -3.07 24.44
C ARG A 21 8.62 -3.44 24.40
N ASN A 22 8.95 -4.73 24.44
CA ASN A 22 10.31 -5.25 24.39
C ASN A 22 11.02 -5.01 23.05
N VAL A 23 10.27 -4.81 21.96
CA VAL A 23 10.84 -4.47 20.65
C VAL A 23 11.34 -3.03 20.62
N ILE A 24 10.72 -2.13 21.39
CA ILE A 24 11.01 -0.69 21.38
C ILE A 24 12.05 -0.34 22.44
N SER A 25 12.90 0.64 22.14
CA SER A 25 13.87 1.15 23.09
C SER A 25 13.19 1.62 24.40
N PRO A 26 13.61 1.08 25.57
CA PRO A 26 13.08 1.53 26.85
C PRO A 26 13.31 3.03 27.12
N ALA A 27 14.38 3.61 26.55
CA ALA A 27 14.67 5.03 26.69
C ALA A 27 13.59 5.91 26.01
N LEU A 28 13.11 5.50 24.84
CA LEU A 28 12.06 6.20 24.11
C LEU A 28 10.68 6.06 24.76
N LEU A 29 10.40 4.91 25.37
CA LEU A 29 9.17 4.72 26.15
C LEU A 29 9.17 5.55 27.44
N LYS A 30 10.33 5.66 28.10
CA LYS A 30 10.49 6.45 29.35
C LYS A 30 10.47 7.95 29.12
N SER A 31 11.05 8.42 28.02
CA SER A 31 11.03 9.84 27.62
C SER A 31 9.69 10.28 27.03
N GLU A 32 8.71 9.37 26.93
CA GLU A 32 7.40 9.58 26.30
C GLU A 32 7.47 10.07 24.85
N MET A 33 8.63 9.95 24.20
CA MET A 33 8.83 10.28 22.79
C MET A 33 8.07 9.34 21.84
N ILE A 34 7.77 8.13 22.32
CA ILE A 34 6.89 7.16 21.65
C ILE A 34 5.82 6.71 22.63
N SER A 35 4.56 6.72 22.19
CA SER A 35 3.44 6.09 22.90
C SER A 35 2.75 5.06 22.02
N LEU A 36 2.92 3.77 22.33
CA LEU A 36 2.31 2.67 21.57
C LEU A 36 0.79 2.81 21.49
N ASP A 37 0.16 3.22 22.58
CA ASP A 37 -1.29 3.43 22.64
C ASP A 37 -1.75 4.60 21.78
N LEU A 38 -1.04 5.73 21.79
CA LEU A 38 -1.37 6.88 20.95
C LEU A 38 -1.07 6.60 19.48
N PHE A 39 -0.01 5.87 19.15
CA PHE A 39 0.26 5.47 17.77
C PHE A 39 -0.79 4.47 17.25
N ARG A 40 -1.21 3.53 18.09
CA ARG A 40 -2.28 2.55 17.78
C ARG A 40 -3.65 3.22 17.61
N LYS A 41 -4.01 4.15 18.50
CA LYS A 41 -5.34 4.81 18.52
C LYS A 41 -5.40 6.07 17.65
N GLY A 42 -4.27 6.75 17.49
CA GLY A 42 -4.19 8.13 17.03
C GLY A 42 -3.68 8.33 15.61
N LEU A 43 -2.63 7.60 15.21
CA LEU A 43 -1.95 7.86 13.93
C LEU A 43 -2.42 6.96 12.79
N HIS A 44 -3.08 5.83 13.08
CA HIS A 44 -3.23 4.77 12.08
C HIS A 44 -4.61 4.16 11.87
N ARG A 45 -5.64 4.55 12.64
CA ARG A 45 -6.99 3.97 12.49
C ARG A 45 -8.11 5.00 12.63
N PRO A 46 -8.19 6.04 11.78
CA PRO A 46 -9.40 6.86 11.78
C PRO A 46 -10.60 5.95 11.54
N LYS A 47 -11.60 6.01 12.42
CA LYS A 47 -12.86 5.26 12.24
C LYS A 47 -13.56 5.83 11.00
N THR A 48 -13.38 5.19 9.86
CA THR A 48 -14.13 5.51 8.65
C THR A 48 -15.54 4.97 8.82
N SER A 49 -16.52 5.86 9.01
CA SER A 49 -17.92 5.45 8.94
C SER A 49 -18.25 5.00 7.51
N LEU A 50 -18.99 3.90 7.37
CA LEU A 50 -19.66 3.61 6.09
C LEU A 50 -20.57 4.80 5.75
N PRO A 51 -20.60 5.28 4.49
CA PRO A 51 -21.52 6.33 4.12
C PRO A 51 -22.96 5.86 4.37
N ARG A 52 -23.81 6.68 5.02
CA ARG A 52 -25.23 6.33 5.21
C ARG A 52 -25.91 6.18 3.84
N ILE A 53 -26.71 5.12 3.67
CA ILE A 53 -27.46 4.81 2.43
C ILE A 53 -28.30 6.03 1.98
N SER A 54 -28.87 6.77 2.93
CA SER A 54 -29.68 7.96 2.69
C SER A 54 -28.96 9.11 1.97
N ASN A 55 -27.63 9.21 2.06
CA ASN A 55 -26.86 10.29 1.40
C ASN A 55 -26.71 10.11 -0.12
N TYR A 56 -27.22 8.99 -0.67
CA TYR A 56 -26.97 8.56 -2.04
C TYR A 56 -28.18 7.96 -2.76
N ILE A 57 -29.38 8.08 -2.19
CA ILE A 57 -30.64 7.86 -2.93
C ILE A 57 -30.81 9.05 -3.91
N LEU A 58 -30.07 9.04 -5.02
CA LEU A 58 -30.18 10.04 -6.09
C LEU A 58 -30.02 9.33 -7.46
N PRO A 59 -30.59 9.89 -8.54
CA PRO A 59 -30.65 9.24 -9.85
C PRO A 59 -29.27 8.88 -10.45
N PRO A 60 -29.17 7.85 -11.31
CA PRO A 60 -27.90 7.33 -11.85
C PRO A 60 -26.99 8.38 -12.52
N GLY A 61 -27.56 9.37 -13.23
CA GLY A 61 -26.77 10.46 -13.83
C GLY A 61 -26.09 11.39 -12.81
N PHE A 62 -26.64 11.47 -11.60
CA PHE A 62 -26.06 12.24 -10.50
C PHE A 62 -24.87 11.51 -9.85
N VAL A 63 -24.82 10.18 -9.94
CA VAL A 63 -23.72 9.35 -9.42
C VAL A 63 -22.43 9.62 -10.18
N LEU A 64 -22.47 9.72 -11.52
CA LEU A 64 -21.31 10.06 -12.34
C LEU A 64 -20.80 11.50 -12.07
N GLY A 65 -21.72 12.46 -11.95
CA GLY A 65 -21.39 13.84 -11.58
C GLY A 65 -20.83 13.97 -10.16
N LYS A 66 -21.35 13.19 -9.19
CA LYS A 66 -20.77 13.09 -7.83
C LYS A 66 -19.46 12.32 -7.82
N LEU A 67 -19.24 11.35 -8.70
CA LEU A 67 -17.97 10.63 -8.85
C LEU A 67 -16.88 11.59 -9.32
N LEU A 68 -17.18 12.39 -10.36
CA LEU A 68 -16.30 13.45 -10.88
C LEU A 68 -16.09 14.59 -9.86
N ARG A 69 -17.13 14.99 -9.12
CA ARG A 69 -16.99 15.95 -8.00
C ARG A 69 -16.24 15.36 -6.80
N LYS A 70 -16.40 14.08 -6.46
CA LYS A 70 -15.65 13.39 -5.39
C LYS A 70 -14.18 13.19 -5.76
N LEU A 71 -13.88 12.95 -7.04
CA LEU A 71 -12.51 12.98 -7.57
C LEU A 71 -11.87 14.37 -7.35
N LYS A 72 -12.68 15.44 -7.38
CA LYS A 72 -12.24 16.82 -7.13
C LYS A 72 -12.25 17.23 -5.64
N LYS A 73 -13.06 16.58 -4.79
CA LYS A 73 -13.40 17.03 -3.41
C LYS A 73 -13.02 16.05 -2.28
N LYS A 74 -12.34 14.93 -2.54
CA LYS A 74 -11.81 14.05 -1.49
C LYS A 74 -10.55 14.65 -0.82
N ARG A 75 -10.76 15.68 -0.02
CA ARG A 75 -9.89 16.06 1.11
C ARG A 75 -10.82 16.43 2.27
N HIS A 76 -10.97 15.50 3.21
CA HIS A 76 -11.37 15.76 4.60
C HIS A 76 -12.80 16.28 4.80
N GLU A 77 -13.79 15.40 4.71
CA GLU A 77 -15.00 15.57 5.53
C GLU A 77 -15.02 14.37 6.49
N GLU A 78 -14.29 14.50 7.61
CA GLU A 78 -14.45 13.62 8.76
C GLU A 78 -15.75 14.02 9.47
N PRO A 79 -16.56 13.06 9.98
CA PRO A 79 -17.76 13.42 10.74
C PRO A 79 -17.40 14.23 12.00
N PRO A 80 -18.32 15.04 12.55
CA PRO A 80 -18.03 15.96 13.67
C PRO A 80 -17.41 15.28 14.90
N HIS A 81 -17.83 14.04 15.19
CA HIS A 81 -17.25 13.24 16.28
C HIS A 81 -15.84 12.70 15.97
N ALA A 82 -15.54 12.41 14.70
CA ALA A 82 -14.20 11.98 14.29
C ALA A 82 -13.22 13.15 14.30
N GLU A 83 -13.66 14.35 13.93
CA GLU A 83 -12.85 15.56 13.99
C GLU A 83 -12.43 15.91 15.42
N VAL A 84 -13.37 15.85 16.40
CA VAL A 84 -13.05 16.05 17.81
C VAL A 84 -12.05 15.01 18.33
N VAL A 85 -12.20 13.73 17.92
CA VAL A 85 -11.28 12.66 18.30
C VAL A 85 -9.90 12.86 17.64
N ALA A 86 -9.87 13.18 16.35
CA ALA A 86 -8.65 13.47 15.60
C ALA A 86 -7.92 14.69 16.16
N GLN A 87 -8.65 15.72 16.59
CA GLN A 87 -8.09 16.90 17.23
C GLN A 87 -7.47 16.56 18.59
N LYS A 88 -8.19 15.84 19.47
CA LYS A 88 -7.64 15.34 20.75
C LYS A 88 -6.39 14.49 20.56
N ILE A 89 -6.37 13.69 19.51
CA ILE A 89 -5.19 12.90 19.14
C ILE A 89 -4.04 13.80 18.69
N ARG A 90 -4.29 14.79 17.81
CA ARG A 90 -3.27 15.73 17.35
C ARG A 90 -2.68 16.53 18.51
N GLU A 91 -3.51 16.98 19.44
CA GLU A 91 -3.08 17.65 20.67
C GLU A 91 -2.17 16.75 21.51
N LYS A 92 -2.50 15.47 21.66
CA LYS A 92 -1.66 14.50 22.38
C LYS A 92 -0.37 14.13 21.66
N LEU A 93 -0.33 14.22 20.34
CA LEU A 93 0.86 13.94 19.53
C LEU A 93 1.77 15.16 19.40
N HIS A 94 1.23 16.36 19.58
CA HIS A 94 1.98 17.61 19.43
C HIS A 94 3.29 17.64 20.26
N PRO A 95 3.32 17.20 21.54
CA PRO A 95 4.56 17.17 22.32
C PRO A 95 5.62 16.21 21.78
N MET A 96 5.22 15.17 21.03
CA MET A 96 6.13 14.18 20.44
C MET A 96 6.65 14.61 19.06
N ARG A 97 6.20 15.77 18.56
CA ARG A 97 6.56 16.27 17.24
C ARG A 97 7.99 16.76 17.26
N LEU A 98 8.77 16.31 16.28
CA LEU A 98 10.14 16.74 16.09
C LEU A 98 10.19 18.10 15.40
N GLU A 99 11.13 18.92 15.85
CA GLU A 99 11.44 20.21 15.25
C GLU A 99 12.48 20.02 14.15
N VAL A 100 12.29 20.73 13.04
CA VAL A 100 13.20 20.70 11.90
C VAL A 100 13.81 22.08 11.75
N VAL A 101 15.10 22.21 12.07
CA VAL A 101 15.82 23.48 12.11
C VAL A 101 16.84 23.51 10.98
N SER A 102 16.80 24.56 10.16
CA SER A 102 17.85 24.83 9.17
C SER A 102 18.97 25.62 9.84
N GLU A 103 20.18 25.09 9.86
CA GLU A 103 21.34 25.74 10.52
C GLU A 103 21.76 27.03 9.81
N ASP A 104 21.61 27.10 8.49
CA ASP A 104 22.10 28.22 7.69
C ASP A 104 21.05 29.31 7.43
N GLY A 105 19.76 29.06 7.74
CA GLY A 105 18.62 29.93 7.38
C GLY A 105 18.36 30.14 5.87
N TYR A 106 19.37 29.89 5.04
CA TYR A 106 19.40 30.12 3.59
C TYR A 106 19.50 28.84 2.76
N ASN A 107 20.04 27.74 3.32
CA ASN A 107 20.13 26.47 2.62
C ASN A 107 19.09 25.46 3.16
N PRO A 108 17.89 25.37 2.56
CA PRO A 108 16.84 24.49 3.03
C PRO A 108 17.12 23.01 2.75
N ARG A 109 18.34 22.65 2.30
CA ARG A 109 18.68 21.28 1.89
C ARG A 109 18.97 20.36 3.07
N TRP A 110 19.76 20.82 4.03
CA TRP A 110 20.19 20.04 5.18
C TRP A 110 19.67 20.70 6.43
N VAL A 111 19.18 19.88 7.35
CA VAL A 111 18.51 20.32 8.57
C VAL A 111 18.95 19.44 9.72
N THR A 112 18.83 20.02 10.90
CA THR A 112 19.00 19.32 12.16
C THR A 112 17.62 19.09 12.76
N VAL A 113 17.35 17.84 13.14
CA VAL A 113 16.07 17.42 13.72
C VAL A 113 16.24 17.31 15.22
N ARG A 114 15.37 17.97 15.96
CA ARG A 114 15.45 18.08 17.42
C ARG A 114 14.17 17.60 18.10
N SER A 115 14.34 17.22 19.35
CA SER A 115 13.26 17.02 20.30
C SER A 115 13.54 17.87 21.53
N GLY A 116 12.94 19.06 21.59
CA GLY A 116 13.35 20.10 22.55
C GLY A 116 14.83 20.42 22.38
N ASP A 117 15.60 20.32 23.46
CA ASP A 117 17.02 20.66 23.46
C ASP A 117 17.91 19.54 22.90
N GLU A 118 17.41 18.32 22.73
CA GLU A 118 18.20 17.19 22.24
C GLU A 118 18.20 17.10 20.71
N VAL A 119 19.37 16.77 20.14
CA VAL A 119 19.53 16.53 18.70
C VAL A 119 19.22 15.07 18.39
N ALA A 120 18.15 14.82 17.65
CA ALA A 120 17.78 13.48 17.21
C ALA A 120 18.57 13.05 15.97
N ALA A 121 18.83 13.98 15.05
CA ALA A 121 19.64 13.74 13.86
C ALA A 121 20.22 15.07 13.33
N GLY A 122 21.51 15.08 13.02
CA GLY A 122 22.17 16.20 12.32
C GLY A 122 22.37 15.88 10.84
N ASP A 123 22.56 16.93 10.03
CA ASP A 123 22.90 16.80 8.60
C ASP A 123 21.91 15.94 7.78
N VAL A 124 20.62 15.96 8.13
CA VAL A 124 19.62 15.18 7.39
C VAL A 124 18.99 16.00 6.28
N ILE A 125 18.62 15.36 5.19
CA ILE A 125 17.92 16.03 4.09
C ILE A 125 16.63 16.69 4.62
N SER A 126 16.34 17.91 4.20
CA SER A 126 15.08 18.55 4.57
C SER A 126 13.88 17.80 3.99
N PRO A 127 12.83 17.56 4.78
CA PRO A 127 11.58 17.00 4.27
C PRO A 127 10.89 17.95 3.27
N ASP A 128 11.25 19.24 3.18
CA ASP A 128 10.69 20.13 2.16
C ASP A 128 11.31 19.92 0.78
N VAL A 129 12.54 19.40 0.72
CA VAL A 129 13.26 19.08 -0.52
C VAL A 129 12.86 17.70 -1.04
N VAL A 130 12.42 16.77 -0.19
CA VAL A 130 11.99 15.43 -0.63
C VAL A 130 10.55 15.12 -0.24
N ASP A 131 9.77 14.65 -1.20
CA ASP A 131 8.38 14.24 -1.00
C ASP A 131 8.13 12.85 -1.54
N VAL A 132 7.14 12.18 -0.96
CA VAL A 132 6.68 10.88 -1.41
C VAL A 132 5.18 10.93 -1.63
N PHE A 133 4.74 10.31 -2.72
CA PHE A 133 3.35 10.11 -3.05
C PHE A 133 3.12 8.65 -3.41
N VAL A 134 2.24 7.98 -2.68
CA VAL A 134 1.77 6.64 -3.05
C VAL A 134 0.45 6.76 -3.81
N SER A 135 0.42 6.23 -5.04
CA SER A 135 -0.79 6.15 -5.86
C SER A 135 -1.41 4.77 -5.73
N GLN A 136 -2.57 4.69 -5.10
CA GLN A 136 -3.42 3.49 -5.04
C GLN A 136 -4.53 3.50 -6.09
N PHE A 137 -4.41 4.36 -7.09
CA PHE A 137 -5.43 4.54 -8.11
C PHE A 137 -5.80 3.22 -8.77
N LEU A 138 -4.79 2.40 -9.05
CA LEU A 138 -4.95 1.07 -9.63
C LEU A 138 -5.74 0.14 -8.74
N GLY A 139 -5.28 -0.09 -7.51
CA GLY A 139 -5.97 -0.97 -6.56
C GLY A 139 -7.40 -0.51 -6.27
N THR A 140 -7.65 0.80 -6.33
CA THR A 140 -8.97 1.37 -6.08
C THR A 140 -9.92 1.24 -7.26
N TRP A 141 -9.44 1.45 -8.48
CA TRP A 141 -10.31 1.67 -9.64
C TRP A 141 -10.19 0.60 -10.72
N LYS A 142 -9.24 -0.35 -10.64
CA LYS A 142 -9.04 -1.36 -11.70
C LYS A 142 -10.31 -2.15 -12.02
N MET A 143 -11.06 -2.59 -11.01
CA MET A 143 -12.34 -3.30 -11.20
C MET A 143 -13.36 -2.43 -11.93
N ALA A 144 -13.53 -1.18 -11.50
CA ALA A 144 -14.48 -0.26 -12.10
C ALA A 144 -14.09 0.10 -13.54
N ILE A 145 -12.79 0.27 -13.81
CA ILE A 145 -12.26 0.54 -15.15
C ILE A 145 -12.44 -0.70 -16.04
N ALA A 146 -12.06 -1.89 -15.58
CA ALA A 146 -12.25 -3.16 -16.30
C ALA A 146 -13.73 -3.38 -16.64
N PHE A 147 -14.60 -3.11 -15.67
CA PHE A 147 -16.04 -3.18 -15.85
C PHE A 147 -16.53 -2.18 -16.91
N LEU A 148 -16.14 -0.91 -16.81
CA LEU A 148 -16.52 0.12 -17.78
C LEU A 148 -16.01 -0.20 -19.20
N LEU A 149 -14.77 -0.67 -19.32
CA LEU A 149 -14.20 -1.12 -20.59
C LEU A 149 -15.04 -2.25 -21.19
N THR A 150 -15.47 -3.20 -20.37
CA THR A 150 -16.32 -4.32 -20.79
C THR A 150 -17.70 -3.82 -21.28
N VAL A 151 -18.31 -2.86 -20.59
CA VAL A 151 -19.59 -2.25 -21.02
C VAL A 151 -19.42 -1.48 -22.33
N VAL A 152 -18.41 -0.61 -22.43
CA VAL A 152 -18.14 0.19 -23.64
C VAL A 152 -17.85 -0.71 -24.83
N PHE A 153 -17.03 -1.74 -24.62
CA PHE A 153 -16.76 -2.74 -25.64
C PHE A 153 -18.05 -3.42 -26.09
N SER A 154 -18.92 -3.83 -25.16
CA SER A 154 -20.18 -4.51 -25.50
C SER A 154 -21.14 -3.63 -26.28
N ILE A 155 -21.30 -2.37 -25.86
CA ILE A 155 -22.17 -1.40 -26.57
C ILE A 155 -21.62 -1.09 -27.97
N SER A 156 -20.30 -1.06 -28.14
CA SER A 156 -19.69 -0.69 -29.42
C SER A 156 -19.58 -1.86 -30.39
N ILE A 157 -19.19 -3.03 -29.91
CA ILE A 157 -18.84 -4.18 -30.75
C ILE A 157 -20.08 -5.04 -31.06
N VAL A 158 -20.98 -5.25 -30.10
CA VAL A 158 -22.14 -6.14 -30.29
C VAL A 158 -23.05 -5.68 -31.44
N PRO A 159 -23.39 -4.37 -31.60
CA PRO A 159 -24.20 -3.93 -32.73
C PRO A 159 -23.50 -4.15 -34.08
N ILE A 160 -22.20 -3.85 -34.16
CA ILE A 160 -21.41 -4.05 -35.38
C ILE A 160 -21.40 -5.53 -35.76
N LEU A 161 -21.20 -6.42 -34.78
CA LEU A 161 -21.23 -7.86 -35.01
C LEU A 161 -22.62 -8.34 -35.45
N HIS A 162 -23.70 -7.76 -34.92
CA HIS A 162 -25.07 -8.15 -35.25
C HIS A 162 -25.43 -7.92 -36.73
N GLU A 163 -24.82 -6.91 -37.36
CA GLU A 163 -25.00 -6.60 -38.79
C GLU A 163 -24.23 -7.55 -39.71
N LEU A 164 -23.30 -8.37 -39.18
CA LEU A 164 -22.52 -9.30 -39.99
C LEU A 164 -23.33 -10.59 -40.27
N PRO A 165 -23.35 -11.10 -41.52
CA PRO A 165 -24.06 -12.33 -41.87
C PRO A 165 -23.64 -13.55 -41.04
N ILE A 166 -22.36 -13.58 -40.62
CA ILE A 166 -21.79 -14.66 -39.80
C ILE A 166 -22.32 -14.68 -38.37
N TRP A 167 -22.95 -13.60 -37.91
CA TRP A 167 -23.47 -13.48 -36.55
C TRP A 167 -24.47 -14.56 -36.20
N LYS A 168 -25.35 -14.96 -37.14
CA LYS A 168 -26.33 -16.02 -36.90
C LYS A 168 -25.67 -17.35 -36.52
N PHE A 169 -24.46 -17.61 -37.02
CA PHE A 169 -23.68 -18.81 -36.69
C PHE A 169 -22.87 -18.65 -35.39
N ILE A 170 -22.38 -17.44 -35.09
CA ILE A 170 -21.53 -17.17 -33.92
C ILE A 170 -22.35 -16.86 -32.65
N ALA A 171 -23.52 -16.25 -32.77
CA ALA A 171 -24.33 -15.76 -31.65
C ALA A 171 -24.62 -16.80 -30.55
N PRO A 172 -24.85 -18.09 -30.86
CA PRO A 172 -25.01 -19.14 -29.84
C PRO A 172 -23.72 -19.40 -29.04
N TYR A 173 -22.57 -19.34 -29.71
CA TYR A 173 -21.25 -19.58 -29.12
C TYR A 173 -20.61 -18.31 -28.55
N PHE A 174 -21.20 -17.14 -28.82
CA PHE A 174 -20.64 -15.85 -28.43
C PHE A 174 -20.24 -15.78 -26.95
N PRO A 175 -21.06 -16.20 -25.96
CA PRO A 175 -20.63 -16.20 -24.55
C PRO A 175 -19.37 -17.02 -24.31
N PHE A 176 -19.26 -18.20 -24.94
CA PHE A 176 -18.16 -19.14 -24.76
C PHE A 176 -16.88 -18.71 -25.48
N LEU A 177 -16.97 -17.97 -26.58
CA LEU A 177 -15.80 -17.46 -27.30
C LEU A 177 -15.37 -16.07 -26.81
N PHE A 178 -16.35 -15.20 -26.56
CA PHE A 178 -16.12 -13.81 -26.22
C PHE A 178 -15.63 -13.64 -24.78
N TYR A 179 -16.22 -14.37 -23.83
CA TYR A 179 -15.84 -14.24 -22.42
C TYR A 179 -14.37 -14.64 -22.18
N PRO A 180 -13.86 -15.80 -22.66
CA PRO A 180 -12.45 -16.12 -22.49
C PRO A 180 -11.52 -15.12 -23.19
N LEU A 181 -11.90 -14.60 -24.36
CA LEU A 181 -11.09 -13.63 -25.09
C LEU A 181 -11.03 -12.29 -24.36
N LEU A 182 -12.16 -11.79 -23.87
CA LEU A 182 -12.21 -10.57 -23.08
C LEU A 182 -11.53 -10.73 -21.73
N ALA A 183 -11.74 -11.87 -21.05
CA ALA A 183 -11.04 -12.18 -19.81
C ALA A 183 -9.53 -12.26 -20.05
N SER A 184 -9.07 -12.87 -21.15
CA SER A 184 -7.66 -12.91 -21.52
C SER A 184 -7.10 -11.51 -21.79
N PHE A 185 -7.84 -10.67 -22.51
CA PHE A 185 -7.46 -9.27 -22.75
C PHE A 185 -7.35 -8.47 -21.43
N LEU A 186 -8.36 -8.56 -20.57
CA LEU A 186 -8.35 -7.93 -19.25
C LEU A 186 -7.25 -8.51 -18.36
N TYR A 187 -6.96 -9.80 -18.46
CA TYR A 187 -5.85 -10.43 -17.75
C TYR A 187 -4.51 -9.90 -18.24
N VAL A 188 -4.32 -9.74 -19.55
CA VAL A 188 -3.08 -9.15 -20.09
C VAL A 188 -2.92 -7.69 -19.61
N PHE A 189 -4.01 -6.94 -19.52
CA PHE A 189 -4.00 -5.52 -19.16
C PHE A 189 -3.88 -5.25 -17.66
N PHE A 190 -4.65 -5.97 -16.83
CA PHE A 190 -4.68 -5.80 -15.38
C PHE A 190 -3.75 -6.77 -14.64
N ARG A 191 -3.42 -7.91 -15.27
CA ARG A 191 -2.59 -9.00 -14.73
C ARG A 191 -3.07 -9.44 -13.35
N ASP A 192 -4.38 -9.59 -13.25
CA ASP A 192 -5.15 -9.90 -12.05
C ASP A 192 -6.31 -10.83 -12.45
N PHE A 193 -6.24 -12.09 -12.03
CA PHE A 193 -7.18 -13.13 -12.45
C PHE A 193 -8.61 -12.81 -12.02
N PHE A 194 -8.79 -12.33 -10.78
CA PHE A 194 -10.11 -11.98 -10.26
C PHE A 194 -10.74 -10.83 -11.04
N THR A 195 -9.98 -9.78 -11.31
CA THR A 195 -10.44 -8.65 -12.14
C THR A 195 -10.82 -9.09 -13.54
N ALA A 196 -9.99 -9.92 -14.16
CA ALA A 196 -10.19 -10.41 -15.52
C ALA A 196 -11.42 -11.32 -15.66
N THR A 197 -11.72 -12.13 -14.64
CA THR A 197 -12.85 -13.06 -14.66
C THR A 197 -14.15 -12.40 -14.21
N VAL A 198 -14.13 -11.58 -13.16
CA VAL A 198 -15.36 -11.00 -12.59
C VAL A 198 -15.86 -9.82 -13.42
N ALA A 199 -14.98 -8.97 -13.95
CA ALA A 199 -15.40 -7.76 -14.66
C ALA A 199 -16.28 -8.02 -15.91
N PRO A 200 -16.08 -9.12 -16.69
CA PRO A 200 -16.95 -9.46 -17.80
C PRO A 200 -18.32 -10.05 -17.46
N LEU A 201 -18.52 -10.59 -16.26
CA LEU A 201 -19.76 -11.30 -15.90
C LEU A 201 -21.04 -10.49 -16.16
N PRO A 202 -21.12 -9.19 -15.83
CA PRO A 202 -22.38 -8.48 -16.02
C PRO A 202 -22.73 -8.31 -17.50
N VAL A 203 -21.79 -8.35 -18.43
CA VAL A 203 -22.10 -8.31 -19.88
C VAL A 203 -22.82 -9.57 -20.34
N LEU A 204 -22.49 -10.73 -19.76
CA LEU A 204 -23.23 -11.97 -20.02
C LEU A 204 -24.67 -11.88 -19.49
N ILE A 205 -24.83 -11.30 -18.29
CA ILE A 205 -26.14 -11.04 -17.67
C ILE A 205 -26.94 -10.02 -18.50
N ALA A 206 -26.28 -8.97 -19.01
CA ALA A 206 -26.87 -7.93 -19.86
C ALA A 206 -27.53 -8.54 -21.09
N LYS A 207 -26.80 -9.42 -21.78
CA LYS A 207 -27.28 -10.08 -23.00
C LYS A 207 -28.56 -10.87 -22.70
N GLN A 208 -28.55 -11.67 -21.64
CA GLN A 208 -29.74 -12.45 -21.26
C GLN A 208 -30.93 -11.56 -20.92
N LEU A 209 -30.73 -10.48 -20.16
CA LEU A 209 -31.80 -9.56 -19.78
C LEU A 209 -32.37 -8.78 -20.97
N VAL A 210 -31.54 -8.36 -21.92
CA VAL A 210 -32.00 -7.68 -23.15
C VAL A 210 -32.83 -8.63 -24.00
N THR A 211 -32.36 -9.87 -24.20
CA THR A 211 -33.09 -10.88 -24.98
C THR A 211 -34.44 -11.26 -24.37
N LEU A 212 -34.54 -11.27 -23.04
CA LEU A 212 -35.75 -11.68 -22.32
C LEU A 212 -36.76 -10.54 -22.07
N SER A 213 -36.30 -9.29 -21.95
CA SER A 213 -37.14 -8.20 -21.39
C SER A 213 -37.07 -6.85 -22.12
N GLY A 214 -36.45 -6.78 -23.30
CA GLY A 214 -36.44 -5.57 -24.14
C GLY A 214 -35.81 -4.34 -23.45
N VAL A 215 -36.25 -3.13 -23.83
CA VAL A 215 -35.70 -1.85 -23.32
C VAL A 215 -35.88 -1.70 -21.81
N THR A 216 -36.98 -2.21 -21.25
CA THR A 216 -37.22 -2.23 -19.79
C THR A 216 -36.18 -3.09 -19.08
N GLY A 217 -35.84 -4.26 -19.64
CA GLY A 217 -34.75 -5.12 -19.16
C GLY A 217 -33.39 -4.43 -19.19
N PHE A 218 -33.12 -3.66 -20.26
CA PHE A 218 -31.89 -2.86 -20.36
C PHE A 218 -31.80 -1.75 -19.28
N VAL A 219 -32.88 -1.01 -19.03
CA VAL A 219 -32.92 0.04 -18.00
C VAL A 219 -32.74 -0.55 -16.60
N LEU A 220 -33.45 -1.64 -16.28
CA LEU A 220 -33.30 -2.35 -15.02
C LEU A 220 -31.88 -2.90 -14.84
N PHE A 221 -31.27 -3.39 -15.92
CA PHE A 221 -29.88 -3.84 -15.91
C PHE A 221 -28.89 -2.69 -15.63
N MET A 222 -29.06 -1.52 -16.26
CA MET A 222 -28.22 -0.35 -15.99
C MET A 222 -28.37 0.16 -14.54
N VAL A 223 -29.58 0.10 -13.98
CA VAL A 223 -29.81 0.39 -12.55
C VAL A 223 -29.13 -0.67 -11.66
N GLY A 224 -29.23 -1.95 -12.02
CA GLY A 224 -28.57 -3.06 -11.34
C GLY A 224 -27.05 -2.93 -11.33
N ILE A 225 -26.44 -2.60 -12.47
CA ILE A 225 -25.02 -2.25 -12.57
C ILE A 225 -24.68 -1.09 -11.65
N GLY A 226 -25.48 -0.02 -11.67
CA GLY A 226 -25.26 1.14 -10.82
C GLY A 226 -25.25 0.77 -9.33
N LEU A 227 -26.15 -0.13 -8.92
CA LEU A 227 -26.20 -0.67 -7.56
C LEU A 227 -25.00 -1.57 -7.24
N VAL A 228 -24.59 -2.45 -8.15
CA VAL A 228 -23.38 -3.29 -7.95
C VAL A 228 -22.13 -2.43 -7.84
N ALA A 229 -21.94 -1.45 -8.73
CA ALA A 229 -20.84 -0.49 -8.65
C ALA A 229 -20.88 0.33 -7.35
N PHE A 230 -22.08 0.65 -6.86
CA PHE A 230 -22.30 1.28 -5.56
C PHE A 230 -21.86 0.36 -4.40
N PHE A 231 -22.23 -0.91 -4.40
CA PHE A 231 -21.78 -1.88 -3.40
C PHE A 231 -20.25 -2.06 -3.43
N ILE A 232 -19.66 -2.18 -4.63
CA ILE A 232 -18.20 -2.24 -4.80
C ILE A 232 -17.53 -1.00 -4.19
N GLN A 233 -18.05 0.19 -4.47
CA GLN A 233 -17.51 1.43 -3.90
C GLN A 233 -17.65 1.54 -2.38
N CYS A 234 -18.73 1.03 -1.82
CA CYS A 234 -19.00 1.14 -0.38
C CYS A 234 -18.19 0.13 0.44
N PHE A 235 -18.02 -1.08 -0.08
CA PHE A 235 -17.47 -2.20 0.68
C PHE A 235 -16.06 -2.62 0.27
N PHE A 236 -15.64 -2.35 -0.97
CA PHE A 236 -14.37 -2.87 -1.49
C PHE A 236 -13.37 -1.78 -1.89
N ILE A 237 -13.82 -0.54 -2.13
CA ILE A 237 -12.89 0.55 -2.47
C ILE A 237 -12.08 0.97 -1.23
N PRO A 238 -10.74 0.81 -1.25
CA PRO A 238 -9.90 1.19 -0.14
C PRO A 238 -9.92 2.71 0.08
N LYS A 239 -9.78 3.14 1.34
CA LYS A 239 -9.76 4.56 1.72
C LYS A 239 -8.41 4.92 2.32
N SER A 240 -7.59 5.65 1.56
CA SER A 240 -6.31 6.16 2.03
C SER A 240 -6.49 7.29 3.05
N VAL A 241 -5.63 7.32 4.07
CA VAL A 241 -5.54 8.43 5.03
C VAL A 241 -4.36 9.34 4.68
N PRO A 242 -4.30 10.57 5.22
CA PRO A 242 -3.13 11.43 5.04
C PRO A 242 -1.85 10.74 5.52
N PRO A 243 -0.73 10.86 4.78
CA PRO A 243 0.51 10.21 5.18
C PRO A 243 1.10 10.84 6.44
N THR A 244 1.74 10.00 7.25
CA THR A 244 2.52 10.43 8.43
C THR A 244 4.01 10.33 8.10
N LEU A 245 4.77 11.34 8.50
CA LEU A 245 6.21 11.39 8.34
C LEU A 245 6.90 11.03 9.65
N TYR A 246 7.85 10.11 9.58
CA TYR A 246 8.68 9.69 10.70
C TYR A 246 10.17 9.87 10.40
N LEU A 247 10.95 10.17 11.43
CA LEU A 247 12.40 10.05 11.44
C LEU A 247 12.77 8.69 12.04
N TYR A 248 13.50 7.88 11.27
CA TYR A 248 14.14 6.68 11.77
C TYR A 248 15.64 6.93 11.96
N VAL A 249 16.10 6.79 13.19
CA VAL A 249 17.52 6.89 13.58
C VAL A 249 18.08 5.48 13.68
N ASN A 250 19.08 5.17 12.84
CA ASN A 250 19.72 3.86 12.77
C ASN A 250 21.10 3.87 13.42
N ASP A 251 21.21 4.49 14.60
CA ASP A 251 22.42 4.49 15.40
C ASP A 251 22.12 3.87 16.77
N PRO A 252 22.54 2.62 17.04
CA PRO A 252 22.30 1.95 18.32
C PRO A 252 22.84 2.69 19.55
N LYS A 253 23.73 3.68 19.37
CA LYS A 253 24.25 4.52 20.46
C LYS A 253 23.36 5.73 20.74
N SER A 254 22.49 6.10 19.81
CA SER A 254 21.58 7.24 19.95
C SER A 254 20.44 6.93 20.92
N PRO A 255 20.05 7.85 21.82
CA PRO A 255 18.84 7.70 22.62
C PRO A 255 17.55 7.67 21.77
N PHE A 256 17.64 8.10 20.51
CA PHE A 256 16.54 8.10 19.54
C PHE A 256 16.45 6.83 18.69
N PHE A 257 17.32 5.85 18.92
CA PHE A 257 17.24 4.56 18.26
C PHE A 257 15.94 3.84 18.66
N PRO A 258 15.06 3.46 17.71
CA PRO A 258 13.70 3.03 18.02
C PRO A 258 13.62 1.63 18.62
N TYR A 259 14.67 0.83 18.49
CA TYR A 259 14.66 -0.58 18.87
C TYR A 259 15.40 -0.85 20.18
N ALA A 260 14.93 -1.84 20.93
CA ALA A 260 15.79 -2.54 21.87
C ALA A 260 16.88 -3.32 21.11
N ARG A 261 18.02 -3.59 21.74
CA ARG A 261 19.17 -4.27 21.12
C ARG A 261 18.71 -5.55 20.41
N ASN A 262 19.23 -5.81 19.21
CA ASN A 262 18.91 -6.97 18.36
C ASN A 262 17.46 -7.04 17.80
N HIS A 263 16.66 -5.99 17.85
CA HIS A 263 15.35 -5.99 17.15
C HIS A 263 15.33 -5.17 15.85
N ALA A 264 16.40 -4.41 15.60
CA ALA A 264 16.50 -3.58 14.41
C ALA A 264 16.74 -4.41 13.14
N PRO A 265 16.18 -4.01 11.99
CA PRO A 265 16.46 -4.66 10.72
C PRO A 265 17.93 -4.49 10.32
N TYR A 266 18.69 -5.59 10.24
CA TYR A 266 20.14 -5.57 10.02
C TYR A 266 20.54 -5.16 8.58
N TRP A 267 19.61 -5.22 7.63
CA TRP A 267 19.85 -4.88 6.22
C TRP A 267 19.82 -3.37 5.93
N LEU A 268 19.45 -2.54 6.91
CA LEU A 268 19.42 -1.08 6.77
C LEU A 268 20.84 -0.52 6.79
N LYS A 269 21.22 0.18 5.72
CA LYS A 269 22.59 0.70 5.53
C LYS A 269 22.75 2.17 5.94
N GLY A 270 21.66 2.91 6.05
CA GLY A 270 21.67 4.35 6.33
C GLY A 270 21.64 4.63 7.82
N THR A 271 22.26 5.74 8.23
CA THR A 271 22.20 6.19 9.63
C THR A 271 20.89 6.89 9.94
N HIS A 272 20.24 7.49 8.94
CA HIS A 272 18.98 8.20 9.09
C HIS A 272 18.07 7.98 7.88
N TYR A 273 16.77 7.84 8.15
CA TYR A 273 15.75 7.74 7.12
C TYR A 273 14.55 8.62 7.45
N TRP A 274 14.00 9.21 6.39
CA TRP A 274 12.62 9.69 6.42
C TRP A 274 11.70 8.55 5.99
N VAL A 275 10.72 8.23 6.83
CA VAL A 275 9.76 7.16 6.57
C VAL A 275 8.38 7.78 6.40
N TRP A 276 7.86 7.74 5.17
CA TRP A 276 6.47 8.10 4.90
C TRP A 276 5.60 6.85 5.05
N ARG A 277 4.68 6.87 6.02
CA ARG A 277 3.71 5.81 6.22
C ARG A 277 2.37 6.22 5.62
N PHE A 278 1.88 5.39 4.70
CA PHE A 278 0.57 5.49 4.06
C PHE A 278 -0.29 4.35 4.60
N MET A 279 -1.43 4.69 5.21
CA MET A 279 -2.41 3.68 5.65
C MET A 279 -3.63 3.71 4.75
N THR A 280 -4.21 2.53 4.57
CA THR A 280 -5.33 2.32 3.68
C THR A 280 -6.33 1.46 4.37
N TYR A 281 -7.53 1.98 4.52
CA TYR A 281 -8.62 1.24 5.11
C TYR A 281 -9.30 0.38 4.04
N SER A 282 -9.28 -0.93 4.23
CA SER A 282 -9.99 -1.91 3.43
C SER A 282 -11.31 -2.25 4.14
N PRO A 283 -12.48 -1.84 3.61
CA PRO A 283 -13.74 -1.98 4.34
C PRO A 283 -14.24 -3.42 4.49
N ALA A 284 -13.84 -4.32 3.59
CA ALA A 284 -14.13 -5.75 3.64
C ALA A 284 -13.07 -6.54 2.87
N GLU A 285 -12.56 -7.62 3.45
CA GLU A 285 -11.71 -8.61 2.77
C GLU A 285 -12.59 -9.73 2.17
N LEU A 286 -12.35 -10.14 0.92
CA LEU A 286 -13.14 -11.21 0.27
C LEU A 286 -12.97 -12.56 0.99
N GLY A 287 -11.77 -12.84 1.51
CA GLY A 287 -11.48 -14.05 2.29
C GLY A 287 -11.96 -14.01 3.75
N LYS A 288 -12.19 -12.81 4.30
CA LYS A 288 -12.69 -12.60 5.67
C LYS A 288 -13.91 -11.71 5.63
N PHE A 289 -15.00 -12.27 5.13
CA PHE A 289 -16.25 -11.56 4.89
C PHE A 289 -16.64 -10.72 6.13
N TRP A 290 -16.68 -9.40 5.96
CA TRP A 290 -16.99 -8.38 6.98
C TRP A 290 -15.88 -7.97 7.97
N GLU A 291 -14.68 -8.54 7.88
CA GLU A 291 -13.55 -8.05 8.67
C GLU A 291 -12.95 -6.81 8.01
N ARG A 292 -12.72 -5.79 8.84
CA ARG A 292 -12.17 -4.50 8.42
C ARG A 292 -10.67 -4.55 8.60
N ASP A 293 -9.92 -4.27 7.54
CA ASP A 293 -8.46 -4.29 7.61
C ASP A 293 -7.82 -2.93 7.31
N TRP A 294 -6.57 -2.79 7.77
CA TRP A 294 -5.73 -1.64 7.55
C TRP A 294 -4.43 -2.09 6.89
N GLU A 295 -4.27 -1.65 5.66
CA GLU A 295 -3.10 -1.96 4.85
C GLU A 295 -2.12 -0.80 4.93
N ARG A 296 -0.86 -1.12 5.19
CA ARG A 296 0.22 -0.15 5.32
C ARG A 296 1.18 -0.25 4.14
N ILE A 297 1.64 0.91 3.71
CA ILE A 297 2.82 1.05 2.85
C ILE A 297 3.74 2.07 3.51
N GLU A 298 5.00 1.72 3.74
CA GLU A 298 6.04 2.65 4.16
C GLU A 298 7.05 2.86 3.05
N VAL A 299 7.50 4.10 2.89
CA VAL A 299 8.53 4.46 1.92
C VAL A 299 9.69 5.07 2.69
N TRP A 300 10.82 4.37 2.68
CA TRP A 300 12.02 4.70 3.42
C TRP A 300 13.00 5.41 2.50
N VAL A 301 13.16 6.71 2.73
CA VAL A 301 14.07 7.56 1.97
C VAL A 301 15.32 7.82 2.78
N ARG A 302 16.48 7.59 2.17
CA ARG A 302 17.77 7.90 2.77
C ARG A 302 17.88 9.38 3.09
N ALA A 303 18.03 9.69 4.36
CA ALA A 303 18.06 11.05 4.86
C ALA A 303 19.46 11.51 5.27
N ASP A 304 20.36 10.57 5.52
CA ASP A 304 21.76 10.82 5.87
C ASP A 304 22.52 11.56 4.76
N ARG A 305 23.55 12.33 5.15
CA ARG A 305 24.46 13.02 4.23
C ARG A 305 25.42 12.06 3.55
N SER A 306 24.86 11.18 2.73
CA SER A 306 25.56 10.14 1.96
C SER A 306 25.43 10.40 0.45
N PRO A 307 26.20 9.70 -0.41
CA PRO A 307 25.99 9.72 -1.87
C PRO A 307 24.57 9.28 -2.28
N ASP A 308 23.88 8.56 -1.40
CA ASP A 308 22.54 8.01 -1.59
C ASP A 308 21.42 8.84 -0.95
N ALA A 309 21.76 10.01 -0.40
CA ALA A 309 20.78 10.96 0.14
C ALA A 309 19.63 11.25 -0.86
N GLY A 310 18.40 11.18 -0.35
CA GLY A 310 17.16 11.37 -1.10
C GLY A 310 16.74 10.16 -1.93
N ASN A 311 17.44 9.02 -1.87
CA ASN A 311 17.03 7.80 -2.55
C ASN A 311 15.91 7.10 -1.78
N VAL A 312 14.90 6.58 -2.46
CA VAL A 312 14.03 5.56 -1.87
C VAL A 312 14.83 4.27 -1.84
N GLU A 313 15.22 3.81 -0.65
CA GLU A 313 15.96 2.55 -0.49
C GLU A 313 14.99 1.38 -0.33
N TRP A 314 14.00 1.54 0.55
CA TRP A 314 13.05 0.49 0.87
C TRP A 314 11.61 0.95 0.70
N ILE A 315 10.78 0.05 0.17
CA ILE A 315 9.33 0.10 0.35
C ILE A 315 8.95 -1.08 1.23
N VAL A 316 8.11 -0.83 2.24
CA VAL A 316 7.61 -1.87 3.13
C VAL A 316 6.10 -1.96 2.97
N ALA A 317 5.58 -3.16 2.75
CA ALA A 317 4.15 -3.41 2.63
C ALA A 317 3.72 -4.53 3.56
N ASP A 318 2.46 -4.50 3.99
CA ASP A 318 1.87 -5.59 4.75
C ASP A 318 1.50 -6.77 3.83
N TYR A 319 1.70 -8.00 4.32
CA TYR A 319 1.27 -9.23 3.66
C TYR A 319 0.87 -10.28 4.69
N HIS A 320 -0.42 -10.41 5.00
CA HIS A 320 -0.94 -11.37 6.00
C HIS A 320 -0.07 -11.47 7.26
N TYR A 321 -0.07 -10.42 8.08
CA TYR A 321 0.74 -10.30 9.28
C TYR A 321 2.26 -10.33 9.08
N ARG A 322 2.76 -10.33 7.84
CA ARG A 322 4.19 -10.15 7.53
C ARG A 322 4.43 -8.76 7.00
N GLU A 323 5.67 -8.31 7.11
CA GLU A 323 6.16 -7.16 6.38
C GLU A 323 7.03 -7.64 5.22
N LEU A 324 6.71 -7.22 4.02
CA LEU A 324 7.54 -7.42 2.85
C LEU A 324 8.38 -6.16 2.61
N TRP A 325 9.69 -6.34 2.51
CA TRP A 325 10.66 -5.29 2.27
C TRP A 325 11.19 -5.40 0.84
N PHE A 326 10.93 -4.37 0.05
CA PHE A 326 11.32 -4.30 -1.36
C PHE A 326 12.53 -3.36 -1.51
N ASP A 327 13.68 -3.90 -1.92
CA ASP A 327 14.83 -3.09 -2.32
C ASP A 327 14.48 -2.40 -3.64
N CYS A 328 14.32 -1.07 -3.59
CA CYS A 328 13.88 -0.28 -4.73
C CYS A 328 14.90 -0.27 -5.88
N SER A 329 16.18 -0.51 -5.60
CA SER A 329 17.20 -0.61 -6.64
C SER A 329 17.01 -1.85 -7.51
N ARG A 330 16.52 -2.96 -6.94
CA ARG A 330 16.20 -4.20 -7.65
C ARG A 330 14.92 -4.11 -8.50
N GLN A 331 14.02 -3.20 -8.14
CA GLN A 331 12.75 -3.00 -8.85
C GLN A 331 12.88 -2.13 -10.10
N LEU A 332 14.02 -1.44 -10.28
CA LEU A 332 14.24 -0.52 -11.37
C LEU A 332 15.22 -1.10 -12.38
N ASP A 333 14.96 -0.85 -13.67
CA ASP A 333 15.95 -1.08 -14.72
C ASP A 333 17.21 -0.24 -14.47
N SER A 334 18.40 -0.80 -14.73
CA SER A 334 19.67 -0.13 -14.44
C SER A 334 19.78 1.24 -15.10
N ARG A 335 19.30 1.40 -16.34
CA ARG A 335 19.31 2.69 -17.05
C ARG A 335 18.37 3.70 -16.38
N ILE A 336 17.24 3.25 -15.86
CA ILE A 336 16.29 4.10 -15.12
C ILE A 336 16.91 4.51 -13.78
N LEU A 337 17.53 3.57 -13.07
CA LEU A 337 18.20 3.81 -11.80
C LEU A 337 19.33 4.83 -11.94
N GLU A 338 20.18 4.71 -12.96
CA GLU A 338 21.23 5.69 -13.27
C GLU A 338 20.65 7.07 -13.56
N LYS A 339 19.60 7.13 -14.39
CA LYS A 339 18.92 8.39 -14.71
C LYS A 339 18.30 9.05 -13.48
N TYR A 340 17.68 8.27 -12.60
CA TYR A 340 17.12 8.78 -11.35
C TYR A 340 18.22 9.23 -10.40
N THR A 341 19.32 8.49 -10.30
CA THR A 341 20.48 8.85 -9.49
C THR A 341 21.09 10.19 -9.94
N ALA A 342 21.34 10.36 -11.25
CA ALA A 342 21.86 11.60 -11.81
C ALA A 342 20.91 12.79 -11.56
N ARG A 343 19.60 12.61 -11.79
CA ARG A 343 18.57 13.63 -11.53
C ARG A 343 18.49 13.99 -10.05
N ARG A 344 18.46 13.00 -9.17
CA ARG A 344 18.42 13.16 -7.71
C ARG A 344 19.61 13.99 -7.25
N ARG A 345 20.83 13.61 -7.63
CA ARG A 345 22.06 14.35 -7.27
C ARG A 345 21.98 15.80 -7.73
N THR A 346 21.56 16.03 -8.97
CA THR A 346 21.40 17.38 -9.52
C THR A 346 20.35 18.19 -8.76
N TRP A 347 19.16 17.63 -8.53
CA TRP A 347 18.08 18.34 -7.85
C TRP A 347 18.38 18.60 -6.38
N LEU A 348 18.99 17.63 -5.70
CA LEU A 348 19.41 17.77 -4.33
C LEU A 348 20.51 18.84 -4.20
N ALA A 349 21.48 18.88 -5.12
CA ALA A 349 22.51 19.93 -5.17
C ALA A 349 21.90 21.34 -5.33
N LEU A 350 20.82 21.45 -6.10
CA LEU A 350 20.10 22.70 -6.33
C LEU A 350 18.99 22.99 -5.30
N ALA A 351 18.90 22.20 -4.21
CA ALA A 351 17.81 22.25 -3.23
C ALA A 351 16.39 22.22 -3.86
N ARG A 352 16.26 21.62 -5.05
CA ARG A 352 15.00 21.51 -5.78
C ARG A 352 14.15 20.40 -5.20
N ARG A 353 12.88 20.70 -4.99
CA ARG A 353 11.91 19.72 -4.50
C ARG A 353 11.77 18.54 -5.47
N MET A 354 12.12 17.37 -4.96
CA MET A 354 11.92 16.09 -5.61
C MET A 354 10.72 15.36 -5.03
N THR A 355 9.99 14.62 -5.87
CA THR A 355 8.86 13.81 -5.46
C THR A 355 9.01 12.41 -6.02
N TRP A 356 9.09 11.43 -5.13
CA TRP A 356 8.98 10.02 -5.47
C TRP A 356 7.51 9.63 -5.55
N VAL A 357 7.10 9.09 -6.70
CA VAL A 357 5.77 8.56 -6.94
C VAL A 357 5.90 7.04 -6.92
N VAL A 358 5.32 6.42 -5.90
CA VAL A 358 5.25 4.97 -5.75
C VAL A 358 3.87 4.53 -6.24
N LEU A 359 3.85 3.71 -7.27
CA LEU A 359 2.63 3.17 -7.86
C LEU A 359 2.34 1.84 -7.18
N VAL A 360 1.17 1.73 -6.57
CA VAL A 360 0.78 0.54 -5.82
C VAL A 360 -0.59 0.08 -6.30
N ASP A 361 -0.65 -1.20 -6.66
CA ASP A 361 -1.91 -1.92 -6.86
C ASP A 361 -2.32 -2.60 -5.55
N MET A 362 -3.53 -3.13 -5.48
CA MET A 362 -3.99 -3.95 -4.35
C MET A 362 -4.37 -5.32 -4.89
N ASP A 363 -3.84 -6.39 -4.32
CA ASP A 363 -4.40 -7.72 -4.56
C ASP A 363 -5.82 -7.73 -3.95
N VAL A 364 -6.85 -7.92 -4.77
CA VAL A 364 -8.24 -7.81 -4.31
C VAL A 364 -8.65 -9.00 -3.46
N LEU A 365 -7.97 -10.14 -3.62
CA LEU A 365 -8.27 -11.33 -2.83
C LEU A 365 -7.70 -11.18 -1.42
N PHE A 366 -6.42 -10.84 -1.36
CA PHE A 366 -5.65 -10.78 -0.11
C PHE A 366 -5.60 -9.40 0.53
N HIS A 367 -6.11 -8.39 -0.17
CA HIS A 367 -6.05 -6.98 0.23
C HIS A 367 -4.65 -6.42 0.43
N THR A 368 -3.61 -7.11 -0.08
CA THR A 368 -2.22 -6.71 0.13
C THR A 368 -1.74 -5.71 -0.93
N PRO A 369 -0.88 -4.74 -0.57
CA PRO A 369 -0.34 -3.78 -1.52
C PRO A 369 0.71 -4.44 -2.43
N VAL A 370 0.56 -4.25 -3.73
CA VAL A 370 1.47 -4.77 -4.75
C VAL A 370 2.22 -3.63 -5.41
N LEU A 371 3.53 -3.59 -5.26
CA LEU A 371 4.36 -2.57 -5.88
C LEU A 371 4.32 -2.71 -7.42
N ARG A 372 3.94 -1.63 -8.11
CA ARG A 372 3.87 -1.57 -9.58
C ARG A 372 5.01 -0.79 -10.21
N GLY A 373 5.56 0.18 -9.50
CA GLY A 373 6.67 0.96 -10.01
C GLY A 373 6.97 2.18 -9.17
N ILE A 374 8.12 2.78 -9.46
CA ILE A 374 8.63 3.94 -8.74
C ILE A 374 9.11 4.96 -9.76
N VAL A 375 8.68 6.21 -9.60
CA VAL A 375 8.99 7.30 -10.52
C VAL A 375 9.50 8.51 -9.75
N LEU A 376 10.64 9.05 -10.18
CA LEU A 376 11.18 10.30 -9.66
C LEU A 376 10.74 11.48 -10.55
N THR A 377 10.03 12.45 -9.97
CA THR A 377 9.54 13.65 -10.66
C THR A 377 9.76 14.93 -9.83
N GLN A 378 9.53 16.10 -10.45
CA GLN A 378 9.47 17.39 -9.77
C GLN A 378 8.02 17.79 -9.49
N SER A 379 7.81 18.50 -8.37
CA SER A 379 6.49 18.79 -7.82
C SER A 379 5.52 19.52 -8.77
N GLU A 380 6.03 20.34 -9.70
CA GLU A 380 5.19 21.12 -10.62
C GLU A 380 4.63 20.31 -11.79
N LYS A 381 5.23 19.16 -12.12
CA LYS A 381 4.82 18.27 -13.23
C LYS A 381 4.23 16.95 -12.73
N ARG A 382 3.62 16.97 -11.53
CA ARG A 382 3.10 15.78 -10.84
C ARG A 382 2.13 14.98 -11.69
N THR A 383 1.15 15.61 -12.31
CA THR A 383 0.01 14.91 -12.94
C THR A 383 0.36 14.26 -14.27
N SER A 384 1.01 14.96 -15.20
CA SER A 384 1.28 14.42 -16.54
C SER A 384 2.31 13.28 -16.52
N ASN A 385 3.40 13.45 -15.76
CA ASN A 385 4.44 12.42 -15.65
C ASN A 385 4.01 11.24 -14.76
N ALA A 386 3.18 11.44 -13.74
CA ALA A 386 2.63 10.34 -12.96
C ALA A 386 1.57 9.56 -13.75
N ILE A 387 0.77 10.20 -14.60
CA ILE A 387 -0.18 9.51 -15.49
C ILE A 387 0.57 8.70 -16.55
N LEU A 388 1.56 9.29 -17.22
CA LEU A 388 2.39 8.57 -18.20
C LEU A 388 3.22 7.46 -17.52
N GLY A 389 3.75 7.72 -16.32
CA GLY A 389 4.44 6.72 -15.51
C GLY A 389 3.51 5.59 -15.06
N ALA A 390 2.28 5.91 -14.66
CA ALA A 390 1.25 4.93 -14.37
C ALA A 390 0.93 4.10 -15.60
N LEU A 391 0.60 4.72 -16.72
CA LEU A 391 0.34 4.05 -18.01
C LEU A 391 1.51 3.18 -18.47
N ARG A 392 2.74 3.63 -18.25
CA ARG A 392 3.92 2.80 -18.55
C ARG A 392 4.03 1.62 -17.59
N ALA A 393 3.76 1.82 -16.30
CA ALA A 393 3.71 0.75 -15.30
C ALA A 393 2.54 -0.24 -15.52
N PHE A 394 1.47 0.18 -16.20
CA PHE A 394 0.39 -0.71 -16.65
C PHE A 394 0.88 -1.69 -17.73
N ILE A 395 1.80 -1.24 -18.60
CA ILE A 395 2.21 -1.97 -19.82
C ILE A 395 3.55 -2.70 -19.63
N SER A 396 4.42 -2.22 -18.74
CA SER A 396 5.72 -2.85 -18.48
C SER A 396 5.55 -4.19 -17.77
N ALA A 397 6.36 -5.17 -18.17
CA ALA A 397 6.55 -6.40 -17.41
C ALA A 397 6.82 -6.07 -15.94
N LYS A 398 6.13 -6.75 -15.03
CA LYS A 398 6.26 -6.53 -13.59
C LYS A 398 7.64 -7.05 -13.16
N PRO A 399 8.20 -6.55 -12.04
CA PRO A 399 9.32 -7.22 -11.41
C PRO A 399 9.01 -8.69 -11.04
N ARG A 400 7.71 -9.02 -10.83
CA ARG A 400 7.20 -10.41 -10.72
C ARG A 400 7.50 -11.31 -11.93
N ASP A 401 7.80 -10.73 -13.10
CA ASP A 401 8.13 -11.48 -14.32
C ASP A 401 9.64 -11.80 -14.41
N ARG A 402 10.45 -11.31 -13.46
CA ARG A 402 11.88 -11.61 -13.30
C ARG A 402 12.06 -12.54 -12.11
N PHE A 403 11.62 -13.78 -12.26
CA PHE A 403 11.77 -14.81 -11.24
C PHE A 403 13.25 -15.10 -11.01
N GLY A 404 13.73 -14.89 -9.78
CA GLY A 404 14.69 -15.83 -9.19
C GLY A 404 13.89 -17.00 -8.62
N ASP A 405 14.47 -18.21 -8.56
CA ASP A 405 13.81 -19.32 -7.87
C ASP A 405 13.79 -19.06 -6.35
N TYR A 406 12.83 -18.25 -5.90
CA TYR A 406 12.56 -18.02 -4.47
C TYR A 406 12.08 -19.30 -3.77
N ARG A 407 11.76 -20.33 -4.55
CA ARG A 407 11.44 -21.68 -4.08
C ARG A 407 12.64 -22.33 -3.42
N ASP A 408 13.85 -22.14 -3.96
CA ASP A 408 15.09 -22.66 -3.37
C ASP A 408 15.40 -21.91 -2.08
N ALA A 409 15.25 -20.58 -2.07
CA ALA A 409 15.41 -19.78 -0.85
C ALA A 409 14.42 -20.16 0.26
N LEU A 410 13.21 -20.61 -0.09
CA LEU A 410 12.21 -21.13 0.86
C LEU A 410 12.47 -22.59 1.27
N GLY A 411 13.06 -23.39 0.40
CA GLY A 411 13.41 -24.80 0.66
C GLY A 411 14.73 -24.97 1.45
N ASP A 412 15.68 -24.06 1.29
CA ASP A 412 16.95 -23.99 2.04
C ASP A 412 16.73 -23.61 3.51
N LEU A 413 15.60 -22.99 3.81
CA LEU A 413 15.14 -22.83 5.16
C LEU A 413 14.32 -24.08 5.45
N GLU A 414 14.77 -24.91 6.39
CA GLU A 414 14.03 -26.08 6.90
C GLU A 414 12.72 -25.65 7.59
N ILE A 415 11.82 -25.05 6.81
CA ILE A 415 10.54 -24.56 7.24
C ILE A 415 9.57 -25.68 6.92
N GLU A 416 9.08 -26.36 7.95
CA GLU A 416 7.86 -27.13 7.78
C GLU A 416 6.79 -26.15 7.25
N GLU A 417 6.34 -26.33 6.00
CA GLU A 417 5.45 -25.42 5.25
C GLU A 417 4.22 -24.94 6.04
N ASN A 418 3.89 -25.62 7.14
CA ASN A 418 2.80 -25.30 8.03
C ASN A 418 3.11 -24.23 9.09
N GLU A 419 4.34 -24.10 9.60
CA GLU A 419 4.59 -23.25 10.79
C GLU A 419 4.35 -21.76 10.53
N PHE A 420 4.72 -21.27 9.34
CA PHE A 420 4.57 -19.86 9.03
C PHE A 420 3.12 -19.53 8.70
N PHE A 421 2.41 -20.40 8.00
CA PHE A 421 1.08 -20.14 7.47
C PHE A 421 -0.04 -20.74 8.34
N GLU A 422 0.22 -21.07 9.61
CA GLU A 422 -0.83 -21.55 10.54
C GLU A 422 -1.96 -20.53 10.69
N ASP A 423 -1.64 -19.24 10.58
CA ASP A 423 -2.58 -18.11 10.61
C ASP A 423 -3.46 -18.02 9.35
N VAL A 424 -3.08 -18.72 8.28
CA VAL A 424 -3.81 -18.76 7.01
C VAL A 424 -4.66 -20.03 6.95
N PRO A 425 -5.96 -19.92 6.60
CA PRO A 425 -6.82 -21.07 6.36
C PRO A 425 -6.19 -22.05 5.38
N GLU A 426 -6.25 -23.35 5.68
CA GLU A 426 -5.55 -24.41 4.92
C GLU A 426 -5.80 -24.34 3.41
N HIS A 427 -7.05 -24.12 3.00
CA HIS A 427 -7.45 -24.00 1.59
C HIS A 427 -6.90 -22.75 0.86
N LEU A 428 -6.38 -21.76 1.59
CA LEU A 428 -5.75 -20.57 1.02
C LEU A 428 -4.21 -20.63 1.07
N ARG A 429 -3.61 -21.56 1.85
CA ARG A 429 -2.15 -21.61 2.06
C ARG A 429 -1.37 -21.73 0.76
N ALA A 430 -1.75 -22.65 -0.11
CA ALA A 430 -1.08 -22.84 -1.40
C ALA A 430 -1.12 -21.56 -2.26
N LEU A 431 -2.25 -20.84 -2.23
CA LEU A 431 -2.41 -19.60 -2.98
C LEU A 431 -1.61 -18.45 -2.37
N VAL A 432 -1.58 -18.33 -1.04
CA VAL A 432 -0.79 -17.34 -0.31
C VAL A 432 0.71 -17.59 -0.50
N LEU A 433 1.15 -18.85 -0.44
CA LEU A 433 2.53 -19.25 -0.69
C LEU A 433 2.94 -18.92 -2.13
N HIS A 434 2.13 -19.33 -3.10
CA HIS A 434 2.37 -19.03 -4.50
C HIS A 434 2.49 -17.51 -4.74
N ARG A 435 1.58 -16.72 -4.17
CA ARG A 435 1.63 -15.26 -4.26
C ARG A 435 2.86 -14.65 -3.59
N LEU A 436 3.26 -15.17 -2.43
CA LEU A 436 4.46 -14.71 -1.76
C LEU A 436 5.70 -14.96 -2.63
N ILE A 437 5.80 -16.13 -3.26
CA ILE A 437 6.89 -16.50 -4.16
C ILE A 437 6.93 -15.61 -5.41
N GLU A 438 5.76 -15.20 -5.92
CA GLU A 438 5.68 -14.31 -7.08
C GLU A 438 6.11 -12.87 -6.78
N GLU A 439 6.15 -12.44 -5.52
CA GLU A 439 6.47 -11.06 -5.18
C GLU A 439 7.99 -10.82 -5.08
N PRO A 440 8.50 -9.71 -5.61
CA PRO A 440 9.93 -9.44 -5.72
C PRO A 440 10.51 -8.87 -4.42
N TRP A 441 10.09 -9.38 -3.27
CA TRP A 441 10.60 -8.93 -1.97
C TRP A 441 12.07 -9.32 -1.82
N SER A 442 12.80 -8.53 -1.02
CA SER A 442 14.21 -8.76 -0.72
C SER A 442 14.39 -9.33 0.67
N PHE A 443 13.56 -8.87 1.60
CA PHE A 443 13.43 -9.42 2.94
C PHE A 443 11.96 -9.51 3.30
N TRP A 444 11.61 -10.43 4.18
CA TRP A 444 10.34 -10.37 4.89
C TRP A 444 10.57 -10.44 6.40
N ARG A 445 9.66 -9.86 7.18
CA ARG A 445 9.73 -9.84 8.64
C ARG A 445 8.40 -10.29 9.21
N TYR A 446 8.43 -11.28 10.09
CA TYR A 446 7.27 -11.68 10.87
C TYR A 446 7.28 -10.95 12.23
N PRO A 447 6.14 -10.48 12.76
CA PRO A 447 6.03 -9.73 14.02
C PRO A 447 6.63 -10.42 15.24
N ARG A 448 6.87 -11.74 15.17
CA ARG A 448 7.48 -12.53 16.24
C ARG A 448 8.84 -13.12 15.92
N GLY A 449 9.43 -12.82 14.75
CA GLY A 449 10.63 -13.51 14.27
C GLY A 449 10.42 -15.02 14.30
N ALA A 450 9.60 -15.56 13.38
CA ALA A 450 9.46 -17.01 13.12
C ALA A 450 9.62 -17.98 14.32
N SER A 451 9.03 -17.67 15.48
CA SER A 451 9.03 -18.60 16.60
C SER A 451 7.84 -19.58 16.46
N SER A 452 8.12 -20.67 15.74
CA SER A 452 7.52 -22.01 15.71
C SER A 452 6.13 -22.27 16.32
N ALA A 453 5.40 -23.11 15.60
CA ALA A 453 4.24 -23.81 16.08
C ALA A 453 4.59 -24.69 17.29
N ARG A 454 3.87 -24.48 18.40
CA ARG A 454 3.08 -25.53 19.05
C ARG A 454 2.21 -24.89 20.12
N ARG A 455 0.94 -24.69 19.75
CA ARG A 455 -0.18 -24.10 20.53
C ARG A 455 -0.23 -22.58 20.56
N ILE A 456 -0.93 -22.07 19.57
CA ILE A 456 -1.53 -20.74 19.52
C ILE A 456 -2.50 -20.55 20.71
N HIS A 457 -2.19 -19.62 21.60
CA HIS A 457 -3.19 -18.86 22.35
C HIS A 457 -2.95 -17.38 22.10
N ILE A 458 -3.71 -16.83 21.16
CA ILE A 458 -3.85 -15.39 20.94
C ILE A 458 -4.50 -14.84 22.21
N TYR A 459 -3.95 -13.76 22.79
CA TYR A 459 -4.50 -12.99 23.94
C TYR A 459 -4.12 -13.36 25.39
N SER A 460 -2.89 -13.78 25.70
CA SER A 460 -2.42 -13.72 27.11
C SER A 460 -1.06 -13.00 27.24
N PRO A 461 -1.04 -11.77 27.81
CA PRO A 461 0.19 -11.02 28.09
C PRO A 461 1.13 -11.73 29.07
N ASP A 462 0.59 -12.58 29.95
CA ASP A 462 1.32 -13.11 31.10
C ASP A 462 2.29 -14.25 30.77
N ARG A 463 2.14 -14.91 29.61
CA ARG A 463 3.01 -16.01 29.15
C ARG A 463 4.12 -15.57 28.17
N LEU A 464 4.27 -14.26 27.95
CA LEU A 464 5.33 -13.69 27.11
C LEU A 464 6.64 -13.41 27.88
N LYS A 465 6.63 -13.54 29.22
CA LYS A 465 7.80 -13.27 30.07
C LYS A 465 8.94 -14.27 29.89
N ASP A 466 8.63 -15.50 29.49
CA ASP A 466 9.63 -16.57 29.33
C ASP A 466 10.29 -16.57 27.94
N MET A 467 9.96 -15.60 27.07
CA MET A 467 10.45 -15.49 25.69
C MET A 467 11.38 -14.27 25.44
N GLU A 468 11.91 -13.67 26.51
CA GLU A 468 12.74 -12.45 26.47
C GLU A 468 14.08 -12.61 25.72
N ASP A 469 14.54 -13.84 25.44
CA ASP A 469 15.88 -14.11 24.90
C ASP A 469 15.96 -14.34 23.36
N LEU A 470 14.84 -14.37 22.63
CA LEU A 470 14.86 -14.60 21.18
C LEU A 470 14.78 -13.31 20.36
N SER A 471 15.84 -13.05 19.59
CA SER A 471 15.99 -11.88 18.72
C SER A 471 15.07 -11.94 17.50
N VAL A 472 14.23 -10.91 17.28
CA VAL A 472 13.45 -10.74 16.04
C VAL A 472 14.35 -10.49 14.82
N SER A 473 15.61 -10.11 15.05
CA SER A 473 16.65 -9.95 14.02
C SER A 473 17.52 -11.19 13.78
N ASP A 474 17.24 -12.31 14.45
CA ASP A 474 17.96 -13.55 14.19
C ASP A 474 17.79 -13.93 12.70
N PRO A 475 18.88 -14.02 11.92
CA PRO A 475 18.81 -14.33 10.50
C PRO A 475 18.04 -15.61 10.18
N LYS A 476 17.99 -16.59 11.09
CA LYS A 476 17.21 -17.82 10.91
C LYS A 476 15.70 -17.58 10.84
N PHE A 477 15.25 -16.43 11.33
CA PHE A 477 13.86 -16.01 11.40
C PHE A 477 13.53 -14.87 10.42
N GLN A 478 14.49 -14.49 9.56
CA GLN A 478 14.36 -13.44 8.57
C GLN A 478 14.81 -13.97 7.21
N ILE A 479 13.87 -14.19 6.30
CA ILE A 479 14.23 -14.73 4.98
C ILE A 479 14.75 -13.61 4.11
N LYS A 480 15.98 -13.80 3.65
CA LYS A 480 16.61 -13.01 2.61
C LYS A 480 16.41 -13.73 1.29
N ALA A 481 15.83 -13.04 0.31
CA ALA A 481 15.86 -13.52 -1.06
C ALA A 481 17.31 -13.74 -1.49
N ALA A 482 17.63 -14.94 -2.01
CA ALA A 482 18.93 -15.21 -2.60
C ALA A 482 19.31 -14.11 -3.60
N GLY A 483 20.57 -13.69 -3.52
CA GLY A 483 21.08 -12.40 -4.00
C GLY A 483 20.96 -12.20 -5.50
#